data_AF-A0A5K0XMM1-F1
#
_entry.id   AF-A0A5K0XMM1-F1
#
_cell.length_a   1.000
_cell.length_b   1.000
_cell.length_c   1.000
_cell.angle_alpha   90.00
_cell.angle_beta   90.00
_cell.angle_gamma   90.00
#
_symmetry.space_group_name_H-M   'P 1'
#
loop_
_entity.id
_entity.type
_entity.pdbx_description
1 polymer ?
#
loop_
_entity_poly.entity_id
_entity_poly.type
_entity_poly.pdbx_seq_one_letter_code
_entity_poly.pdbx_strand_id
1 'polypeptide(L)' 'LGKTVICSQDYPGFIVNRILMPMINEAFYALYTGVATKEDIDTGMKLGTNHPMGPLELADFIGLDICLSILKVLHDGLGD' A
#
# COMPACT_ATOMS: atom_id res chain seq x y z
N LEU A 1 -2.31 -20.95 -18.74
CA LEU A 1 -1.61 -19.81 -18.08
C LEU A 1 -1.10 -20.14 -16.67
N GLY A 2 -1.54 -21.21 -15.99
CA GLY A 2 -0.97 -21.63 -14.69
C GLY A 2 -1.12 -20.60 -13.57
N LYS A 3 -2.15 -19.76 -13.62
CA LYS A 3 -2.42 -18.70 -12.65
C LYS A 3 -3.38 -19.19 -11.58
N THR A 4 -3.18 -18.76 -10.34
CA THR A 4 -4.18 -18.89 -9.28
C THR A 4 -5.18 -17.76 -9.41
N VAL A 5 -6.46 -18.09 -9.50
CA VAL A 5 -7.55 -17.12 -9.65
C VAL A 5 -8.17 -16.85 -8.28
N ILE A 6 -8.42 -15.59 -7.98
CA ILE A 6 -9.19 -15.13 -6.81
C ILE A 6 -10.37 -14.30 -7.28
N CYS A 7 -11.51 -14.40 -6.60
CA CYS A 7 -12.75 -13.71 -6.96
C CYS A 7 -12.98 -12.52 -6.02
N SER A 8 -13.15 -11.32 -6.60
CA SER A 8 -13.57 -10.11 -5.88
C SER A 8 -14.99 -9.75 -6.30
N GLN A 9 -15.73 -9.11 -5.39
CA GLN A 9 -16.88 -8.31 -5.81
C GLN A 9 -16.37 -7.04 -6.52
N ASP A 10 -17.22 -6.42 -7.34
CA ASP A 10 -16.90 -5.16 -8.01
C ASP A 10 -16.95 -4.02 -6.99
N TYR A 11 -15.79 -3.67 -6.47
CA TYR A 11 -15.62 -2.69 -5.40
C TYR A 11 -14.31 -1.92 -5.62
N PRO A 12 -14.21 -0.64 -5.23
CA PRO A 12 -13.00 0.16 -5.42
C PRO A 12 -11.76 -0.54 -4.87
N GLY A 13 -10.78 -0.77 -5.76
CA GLY A 13 -9.51 -1.43 -5.46
C GLY A 13 -9.55 -2.96 -5.37
N PHE A 14 -10.68 -3.60 -5.67
CA PHE A 14 -10.89 -5.04 -5.53
C PHE A 14 -10.40 -5.55 -4.16
N ILE A 15 -9.55 -6.57 -4.12
CA ILE A 15 -9.00 -7.14 -2.88
C ILE A 15 -7.63 -6.51 -2.57
N VAL A 16 -6.66 -6.68 -3.47
CA VAL A 16 -5.26 -6.38 -3.17
C VAL A 16 -5.02 -4.88 -3.00
N ASN A 17 -5.45 -4.06 -3.96
CA ASN A 17 -5.19 -2.62 -3.92
C ASN A 17 -5.95 -1.93 -2.78
N ARG A 18 -7.15 -2.43 -2.44
CA ARG A 18 -7.92 -1.98 -1.28
C ARG A 18 -7.18 -2.14 0.05
N ILE A 19 -6.34 -3.16 0.19
CA ILE A 19 -5.57 -3.43 1.43
C ILE A 19 -4.18 -2.81 1.34
N LEU A 20 -3.51 -2.98 0.20
CA LEU A 20 -2.13 -2.57 -0.01
C LEU A 20 -1.95 -1.05 -0.02
N MET A 21 -2.84 -0.32 -0.71
CA MET A 21 -2.67 1.13 -0.85
C MET A 21 -2.85 1.87 0.47
N PRO A 22 -3.85 1.58 1.32
CA PRO A 22 -3.93 2.18 2.65
C PRO A 22 -2.73 1.87 3.54
N MET A 23 -2.18 0.64 3.49
CA MET A 23 -0.96 0.32 4.25
C MET A 23 0.23 1.17 3.80
N ILE A 24 0.40 1.36 2.48
CA ILE A 24 1.45 2.23 1.94
C ILE A 24 1.22 3.69 2.37
N ASN A 25 -0.02 4.16 2.28
CA ASN A 25 -0.39 5.51 2.69
C ASN A 25 -0.13 5.76 4.19
N GLU A 26 -0.43 4.76 5.03
CA GLU A 26 -0.14 4.82 6.47
C GLU A 26 1.37 4.92 6.75
N ALA A 27 2.20 4.23 5.97
CA ALA A 27 3.66 4.36 6.07
C ALA A 27 4.13 5.79 5.73
N PHE A 28 3.52 6.43 4.72
CA PHE A 28 3.77 7.84 4.43
C PHE A 28 3.31 8.77 5.56
N TYR A 29 2.16 8.49 6.17
CA TYR A 29 1.70 9.24 7.34
C TYR A 29 2.65 9.11 8.53
N ALA A 30 3.10 7.89 8.85
CA ALA A 30 4.06 7.64 9.92
C ALA A 30 5.37 8.41 9.69
N LEU A 31 5.86 8.44 8.44
CA LEU A 31 7.03 9.23 8.06
C LEU A 31 6.75 10.74 8.22
N TYR A 32 5.61 11.21 7.71
CA TYR A 32 5.21 12.63 7.76
C TYR A 32 5.08 13.15 9.19
N THR A 33 4.51 12.36 10.11
CA THR A 33 4.37 12.73 11.52
C THR A 33 5.66 12.51 12.33
N GLY A 34 6.73 12.02 11.70
CA GLY A 34 8.03 11.83 12.33
C GLY A 34 8.09 10.66 13.31
N VAL A 35 7.28 9.61 13.13
CA VAL A 35 7.30 8.42 13.99
C VAL A 35 8.64 7.69 13.90
N ALA A 36 9.19 7.59 12.70
CA ALA A 36 10.47 6.94 12.43
C ALA A 36 11.05 7.42 11.09
N THR A 37 12.31 7.05 10.81
CA THR A 37 12.95 7.28 9.50
C THR A 37 12.36 6.38 8.41
N LYS A 38 12.57 6.71 7.14
CA LYS A 38 12.13 5.86 6.01
C LYS A 38 12.70 4.44 6.15
N GLU A 39 13.99 4.36 6.47
CA GLU A 39 14.73 3.10 6.58
C GLU A 39 14.21 2.23 7.73
N ASP A 40 13.89 2.84 8.88
CA ASP A 40 13.35 2.12 10.04
C ASP A 40 11.91 1.66 9.81
N ILE A 41 11.08 2.46 9.12
CA ILE A 41 9.71 2.05 8.74
C ILE A 41 9.76 0.82 7.83
N ASP A 42 10.57 0.87 6.77
CA ASP A 42 10.70 -0.26 5.85
C ASP A 42 11.31 -1.49 6.52
N THR A 43 12.34 -1.32 7.34
CA THR A 43 12.98 -2.41 8.08
C THR A 43 12.01 -3.03 9.10
N GLY A 44 11.25 -2.20 9.82
CA GLY A 44 10.24 -2.64 10.77
C GLY A 44 9.15 -3.47 10.11
N MET A 45 8.67 -3.07 8.93
CA MET A 45 7.67 -3.85 8.20
C MET A 45 8.24 -5.15 7.62
N LYS A 46 9.49 -5.15 7.14
CA LYS A 46 10.14 -6.39 6.67
C LYS A 46 10.30 -7.41 7.81
N LEU A 47 10.88 -6.98 8.94
CA LEU A 47 11.20 -7.88 10.05
C LEU A 47 9.98 -8.20 10.93
N GLY A 48 9.11 -7.22 11.16
CA GLY A 48 7.97 -7.33 12.06
C GLY A 48 6.77 -8.04 11.46
N THR A 49 6.53 -7.88 10.15
CA THR A 49 5.37 -8.48 9.48
C THR A 49 5.76 -9.49 8.39
N ASN A 50 7.06 -9.80 8.27
CA ASN A 50 7.60 -10.73 7.27
C ASN A 50 7.26 -10.34 5.83
N HIS A 51 7.15 -9.04 5.54
CA HIS A 51 6.98 -8.56 4.17
C HIS A 51 8.31 -8.62 3.41
N PRO A 52 8.32 -9.03 2.14
CA PRO A 52 9.55 -9.12 1.34
C PRO A 52 10.16 -7.75 1.01
N MET A 53 9.34 -6.69 1.06
CA MET A 53 9.71 -5.32 0.73
C MET A 53 8.99 -4.37 1.71
N GLY A 54 9.65 -3.29 2.10
CA GLY A 54 9.04 -2.28 2.96
C GLY A 54 7.99 -1.48 2.20
N PRO A 55 6.99 -0.88 2.87
CA PRO A 55 5.91 -0.17 2.19
C PRO A 55 6.39 1.06 1.40
N LEU A 56 7.42 1.77 1.84
CA LEU A 56 7.94 2.96 1.16
C LEU A 56 8.81 2.57 -0.03
N GLU A 57 9.67 1.56 0.12
CA GLU A 57 10.38 0.92 -0.99
C GLU A 57 9.41 0.34 -2.04
N LEU A 58 8.32 -0.29 -1.59
CA LEU A 58 7.30 -0.84 -2.47
C LEU A 58 6.54 0.27 -3.23
N ALA A 59 6.28 1.40 -2.58
CA ALA A 59 5.69 2.56 -3.25
C ALA A 59 6.61 3.10 -4.35
N ASP A 60 7.91 3.18 -4.10
CA ASP A 60 8.91 3.57 -5.11
C ASP A 60 8.96 2.57 -6.28
N PHE A 61 8.80 1.27 -6.00
CA PHE A 61 8.76 0.23 -7.03
C PHE A 61 7.48 0.28 -7.89
N ILE A 62 6.33 0.59 -7.28
CA ILE A 62 5.04 0.73 -7.98
C ILE A 62 4.99 2.03 -8.80
N GLY A 63 5.55 3.11 -8.27
CA GLY A 63 5.40 4.47 -8.77
C GLY A 63 4.40 5.28 -7.93
N LEU A 64 4.87 6.42 -7.41
CA LEU A 64 4.08 7.26 -6.49
C LEU A 64 2.84 7.87 -7.13
N ASP A 65 2.90 8.16 -8.44
CA ASP A 65 1.78 8.64 -9.25
C ASP A 65 0.68 7.58 -9.39
N ILE A 66 1.06 6.31 -9.55
CA ILE A 66 0.13 5.17 -9.57
C ILE A 66 -0.47 4.97 -8.18
N CYS A 67 0.35 4.98 -7.13
CA CYS A 67 -0.14 4.88 -5.74
C CYS A 67 -1.18 5.98 -5.45
N LEU A 68 -0.87 7.23 -5.78
CA LEU A 68 -1.78 8.36 -5.60
C LEU A 68 -3.06 8.19 -6.43
N SER A 69 -2.95 7.74 -7.67
CA SER A 69 -4.11 7.54 -8.55
C SER A 69 -5.06 6.48 -7.98
N ILE A 70 -4.54 5.37 -7.45
CA ILE A 70 -5.37 4.33 -6.83
C ILE A 70 -5.97 4.83 -5.51
N LEU A 71 -5.21 5.56 -4.69
CA LEU A 71 -5.73 6.15 -3.45
C LEU A 71 -6.89 7.11 -3.70
N LYS A 72 -6.84 7.91 -4.79
CA LYS A 72 -7.97 8.77 -5.20
C LYS A 72 -9.21 7.95 -5.58
N VAL A 73 -9.03 6.87 -6.35
CA VAL A 73 -10.14 5.96 -6.70
C VAL A 73 -10.75 5.33 -5.44
N LEU A 74 -9.92 4.97 -4.45
CA LEU A 74 -10.40 4.46 -3.17
C LEU A 74 -11.16 5.53 -2.38
N HIS A 75 -10.62 6.73 -2.28
CA HIS A 75 -11.25 7.86 -1.59
C HIS A 75 -12.63 8.19 -2.20
N ASP A 76 -12.67 8.42 -3.51
CA ASP A 76 -13.90 8.76 -4.23
C ASP A 76 -14.92 7.62 -4.20
N GLY A 77 -14.45 6.38 -4.30
CA GLY A 77 -15.30 5.20 -4.36
C GLY A 77 -15.86 4.76 -2.99
N LEU A 78 -15.22 5.15 -1.90
CA LEU A 78 -15.64 4.80 -0.53
C LEU A 78 -16.31 5.96 0.20
N GLY A 79 -16.08 7.18 -0.25
CA GLY A 79 -16.63 8.39 0.37
C GLY A 79 -15.93 8.77 1.68
N ASP A 80 -14.71 8.25 1.91
CA ASP A 80 -13.85 8.47 3.08
C ASP A 80 -12.46 8.92 2.66
#